data_AF-A0A177CTD9-F1
#
_entry.id   AF-A0A177CTD9-F1
#
_cell.length_a   1.000
_cell.length_b   1.000
_cell.length_c   1.000
_cell.angle_alpha   90.00
_cell.angle_beta   90.00
_cell.angle_gamma   90.00
#
_symmetry.space_group_name_H-M   'P 1'
#
loop_
_entity.id
_entity.type
_entity.pdbx_description
1 polymer ?
#
loop_
_entity_poly.entity_id
_entity_poly.type
_entity_poly.pdbx_seq_one_letter_code
_entity_poly.pdbx_strand_id
1 'polypeptide(L)'
;MLSSLKPLEYAFEKLSSSHAVTQLTYAIDVHGTRSITATANPEREQCANCGAFFADYHRLKGHYADYPVQCDVHGVCLRFDDVLVHADEDRHDRCFVRACRSIYRLEGGWKGSVVEGHIRGSHRREGIYY
;
A
#
# COMPACT_ATOMS: atom_id res chain seq x y z
N MET A 1 7.24 -34.96 -12.53
CA MET A 1 7.09 -34.68 -11.08
C MET A 1 7.26 -33.18 -10.83
N LEU A 2 6.22 -32.37 -11.03
CA LEU A 2 6.26 -30.90 -10.84
C LEU A 2 5.22 -30.41 -9.80
N SER A 3 4.49 -31.33 -9.19
CA SER A 3 3.33 -31.05 -8.34
C SER A 3 3.65 -30.75 -6.87
N SER A 4 4.90 -30.90 -6.41
CA SER A 4 5.27 -30.69 -5.00
C SER A 4 5.74 -29.27 -4.65
N LEU A 5 5.90 -28.38 -5.64
CA LEU A 5 6.40 -27.02 -5.41
C LEU A 5 5.28 -25.98 -5.17
N LYS A 6 4.03 -26.28 -5.54
CA LYS A 6 2.90 -25.35 -5.36
C LYS A 6 2.72 -24.84 -3.91
N PRO A 7 2.83 -25.68 -2.86
CA PRO A 7 2.73 -25.19 -1.49
C PRO A 7 3.87 -24.26 -1.10
N LEU A 8 5.05 -24.46 -1.70
CA LEU A 8 6.26 -23.67 -1.50
C LEU A 8 6.16 -22.30 -2.17
N GLU A 9 5.70 -22.28 -3.42
CA GLU A 9 5.42 -21.05 -4.16
C GLU A 9 4.35 -20.22 -3.43
N TYR A 10 3.24 -20.87 -3.01
CA TYR A 10 2.18 -20.20 -2.24
C TYR A 10 2.67 -19.63 -0.91
N ALA A 11 3.47 -20.40 -0.16
CA ALA A 11 4.04 -19.93 1.10
C ALA A 11 5.02 -18.77 0.87
N PHE A 12 5.86 -18.84 -0.17
CA PHE A 12 6.77 -17.75 -0.52
C PHE A 12 6.00 -16.49 -0.93
N GLU A 13 5.01 -16.60 -1.80
CA GLU A 13 4.21 -15.46 -2.27
C GLU A 13 3.44 -14.80 -1.11
N LYS A 14 2.83 -15.60 -0.24
CA LYS A 14 2.14 -15.10 0.96
C LYS A 14 3.09 -14.49 1.99
N LEU A 15 4.24 -15.11 2.24
CA LEU A 15 5.20 -14.61 3.23
C LEU A 15 5.96 -13.39 2.71
N SER A 16 6.34 -13.35 1.44
CA SER A 16 7.03 -12.21 0.83
C SER A 16 6.13 -10.99 0.62
N SER A 17 4.83 -11.19 0.43
CA SER A 17 3.86 -10.09 0.40
C SER A 17 3.58 -9.51 1.79
N SER A 18 3.68 -10.33 2.84
CA SER A 18 3.34 -9.91 4.21
C SER A 18 4.56 -9.56 5.07
N HIS A 19 5.74 -10.04 4.68
CA HIS A 19 7.00 -9.90 5.41
C HIS A 19 8.14 -9.64 4.45
N ALA A 20 9.09 -8.81 4.87
CA ALA A 20 10.39 -8.72 4.23
C ALA A 20 11.11 -10.06 4.40
N VAL A 21 11.02 -11.01 3.45
CA VAL A 21 11.73 -12.31 3.55
C VAL A 21 13.03 -12.24 2.76
N THR A 22 14.18 -12.47 3.41
CA THR A 22 15.50 -12.57 2.76
C THR A 22 15.84 -13.99 2.31
N GLN A 23 15.39 -14.99 3.07
CA GLN A 23 15.70 -16.38 2.80
C GLN A 23 14.50 -17.25 3.15
N LEU A 24 14.21 -18.23 2.30
CA LEU A 24 13.23 -19.27 2.58
C LEU A 24 13.90 -20.62 2.38
N THR A 25 13.79 -21.50 3.37
CA THR A 25 14.40 -22.83 3.36
C THR A 25 13.31 -23.86 3.53
N TYR A 26 13.32 -24.86 2.65
CA TYR A 26 12.42 -26.00 2.70
C TYR A 26 13.21 -27.24 3.06
N ALA A 27 12.73 -27.99 4.05
CA ALA A 27 13.31 -29.25 4.44
C ALA A 27 12.24 -30.34 4.51
N ILE A 28 12.65 -31.55 4.15
CA ILE A 28 11.89 -32.78 4.38
C ILE A 28 12.75 -33.65 5.28
N ASP A 29 12.24 -34.02 6.45
CA ASP A 29 12.98 -34.92 7.34
C ASP A 29 12.90 -36.38 6.85
N VAL A 30 13.67 -37.27 7.49
CA VAL A 30 13.70 -38.71 7.18
C VAL A 30 12.38 -39.43 7.45
N HIS A 31 11.45 -38.80 8.18
CA HIS A 31 10.11 -39.29 8.49
C HIS A 31 9.03 -38.70 7.54
N GLY A 32 9.43 -37.85 6.59
CA GLY A 32 8.54 -37.21 5.63
C GLY A 32 7.88 -35.93 6.12
N THR A 33 8.22 -35.41 7.30
CA THR A 33 7.76 -34.10 7.79
C THR A 33 8.31 -33.01 6.89
N ARG A 34 7.45 -32.08 6.48
CA ARG A 34 7.81 -30.96 5.61
C ARG A 34 7.82 -29.69 6.43
N SER A 35 8.92 -28.96 6.43
CA SER A 35 9.07 -27.69 7.15
C SER A 35 9.50 -26.57 6.22
N ILE A 36 8.91 -25.39 6.41
CA ILE A 36 9.30 -24.14 5.75
C ILE A 36 9.82 -23.20 6.84
N THR A 37 11.06 -22.73 6.68
CA THR A 37 11.65 -21.70 7.52
C THR A 37 11.84 -20.45 6.67
N ALA A 38 11.33 -19.31 7.14
CA ALA A 38 11.53 -18.01 6.50
C ALA A 38 12.35 -17.11 7.43
N THR A 39 13.41 -16.53 6.89
CA THR A 39 14.21 -15.52 7.56
C THR A 39 13.70 -14.16 7.09
N ALA A 40 13.23 -13.34 8.03
CA ALA A 40 12.88 -11.97 7.74
C ALA A 40 14.16 -11.14 7.51
N ASN A 41 14.12 -10.18 6.60
CA ASN A 41 15.10 -9.13 6.42
C ASN A 41 14.75 -7.99 7.38
N PRO A 42 15.47 -7.85 8.50
CA PRO A 42 15.22 -6.77 9.45
C PRO A 42 15.62 -5.39 8.90
N GLU A 43 16.34 -5.33 7.78
CA GLU A 43 16.84 -4.08 7.20
C GLU A 43 15.84 -3.40 6.24
N ARG A 44 14.64 -3.97 6.06
CA ARG A 44 13.63 -3.41 5.17
C ARG A 44 12.66 -2.50 5.90
N GLU A 45 12.40 -1.35 5.31
CA GLU A 45 11.38 -0.40 5.76
C GLU A 45 10.03 -0.76 5.17
N GLN A 46 8.94 -0.60 5.92
CA GLN A 46 7.59 -0.88 5.46
C GLN A 46 6.76 0.41 5.42
N CYS A 47 6.05 0.64 4.31
CA CYS A 47 5.05 1.70 4.28
C CYS A 47 3.89 1.34 5.22
N ALA A 48 3.66 2.17 6.23
CA ALA A 48 2.59 1.95 7.21
C ALA A 48 1.17 1.98 6.62
N ASN A 49 0.99 2.61 5.44
CA ASN A 49 -0.32 2.71 4.80
C ASN A 49 -0.60 1.52 3.86
N CYS A 50 0.26 1.29 2.87
CA CYS A 50 0.02 0.23 1.87
C CYS A 50 0.71 -1.10 2.17
N GLY A 51 1.51 -1.18 3.23
CA GLY A 51 2.22 -2.39 3.63
C GLY A 51 3.39 -2.78 2.71
N ALA A 52 3.70 -2.00 1.67
CA ALA A 52 4.80 -2.28 0.76
C ALA A 52 6.17 -2.22 1.48
N PHE A 53 7.05 -3.18 1.18
CA PHE A 53 8.40 -3.23 1.73
C PHE A 53 9.43 -2.60 0.79
N PHE A 54 10.34 -1.82 1.36
CA PHE A 54 11.41 -1.11 0.67
C PHE A 54 12.76 -1.55 1.21
N ALA A 55 13.78 -1.51 0.34
CA ALA A 55 15.13 -1.97 0.69
C ALA A 55 15.78 -1.13 1.80
N ASP A 56 15.43 0.15 1.88
CA ASP A 56 15.97 1.11 2.84
C ASP A 56 15.02 2.32 2.99
N TYR A 57 15.32 3.20 3.94
CA TYR A 57 14.56 4.42 4.21
C TYR A 57 14.53 5.39 3.03
N HIS A 58 15.61 5.49 2.23
CA HIS A 58 15.62 6.38 1.05
C HIS A 58 14.62 5.93 0.00
N ARG A 59 14.47 4.62 -0.22
CA ARG A 59 13.47 4.04 -1.11
C ARG A 59 12.05 4.24 -0.60
N LEU A 60 11.82 4.07 0.71
CA LEU A 60 10.52 4.39 1.32
C LEU A 60 10.19 5.88 1.15
N LYS A 61 11.15 6.77 1.34
CA LYS A 61 10.97 8.21 1.13
C LYS A 61 10.65 8.54 -0.34
N GLY A 62 11.31 7.86 -1.28
CA GLY A 62 10.99 7.95 -2.71
C GLY A 62 9.55 7.53 -3.01
N HIS A 63 9.07 6.45 -2.40
CA HIS A 63 7.67 6.05 -2.50
C HIS A 63 6.69 7.13 -2.01
N TYR A 64 6.97 7.79 -0.89
CA TYR A 64 6.14 8.90 -0.43
C TYR A 64 6.20 10.14 -1.32
N ALA A 65 7.31 10.36 -2.03
CA ALA A 65 7.42 11.43 -3.01
C ALA A 65 6.60 11.13 -4.27
N ASP A 66 6.66 9.89 -4.76
CA ASP A 66 5.94 9.45 -5.96
C ASP A 66 4.42 9.27 -5.71
N TYR A 67 4.05 8.88 -4.48
CA TYR A 67 2.68 8.59 -4.06
C TYR A 67 2.34 9.36 -2.78
N PRO A 68 2.18 10.70 -2.88
CA PRO A 68 2.03 11.57 -1.71
C PRO A 68 0.66 11.46 -1.03
N VAL A 69 -0.32 10.79 -1.64
CA VAL A 69 -1.67 10.65 -1.09
C VAL A 69 -1.89 9.25 -0.57
N GLN A 70 -2.41 9.12 0.64
CA GLN A 70 -2.54 7.86 1.36
C GLN A 70 -3.98 7.63 1.80
N CYS A 71 -4.62 6.60 1.26
CA CYS A 71 -5.96 6.19 1.68
C CYS A 71 -5.89 5.07 2.72
N ASP A 72 -6.05 5.44 3.99
CA ASP A 72 -6.01 4.49 5.12
C ASP A 72 -7.15 3.46 5.08
N VAL A 73 -8.28 3.80 4.45
CA VAL A 73 -9.46 2.93 4.37
C VAL A 73 -9.18 1.71 3.48
N HIS A 74 -8.48 1.92 2.36
CA HIS A 74 -8.14 0.85 1.41
C HIS A 74 -6.70 0.37 1.51
N GLY A 75 -5.85 1.05 2.30
CA GLY A 75 -4.44 0.74 2.41
C GLY A 75 -3.70 0.97 1.09
N VAL A 76 -3.98 2.07 0.38
CA VAL A 76 -3.36 2.37 -0.91
C VAL A 76 -2.68 3.74 -0.92
N CYS A 77 -1.53 3.84 -1.60
CA CYS A 77 -0.84 5.09 -1.86
C CYS A 77 -1.04 5.49 -3.33
N LEU A 78 -1.40 6.75 -3.57
CA LEU A 78 -1.89 7.24 -4.86
C LEU A 78 -1.10 8.46 -5.32
N ARG A 79 -1.00 8.63 -6.63
CA ARG A 79 -0.56 9.89 -7.22
C ARG A 79 -1.70 10.89 -7.17
N PHE A 80 -1.37 12.19 -7.21
CA PHE A 80 -2.39 13.26 -7.24
C PHE A 80 -3.39 13.11 -8.39
N ASP A 81 -2.93 12.62 -9.54
CA ASP A 81 -3.79 12.42 -10.71
C ASP A 81 -4.81 11.29 -10.52
N ASP A 82 -4.50 10.31 -9.66
CA ASP A 82 -5.35 9.14 -9.39
C ASP A 82 -6.36 9.39 -8.26
N VAL A 83 -6.16 10.44 -7.45
CA VAL A 83 -7.02 10.77 -6.29
C VAL A 83 -8.47 10.97 -6.70
N LEU A 84 -8.69 11.65 -7.84
CA LEU A 84 -10.04 11.95 -8.32
C LEU A 84 -10.78 10.67 -8.68
N VAL A 85 -10.13 9.78 -9.44
CA VAL A 85 -10.71 8.51 -9.87
C VAL A 85 -11.01 7.64 -8.66
N HIS A 86 -10.04 7.50 -7.73
CA HIS A 86 -10.25 6.74 -6.49
C HIS A 86 -11.39 7.30 -5.63
N ALA A 87 -11.48 8.62 -5.49
CA ALA A 87 -12.55 9.23 -4.74
C ALA A 87 -13.93 8.96 -5.37
N ASP A 88 -14.06 9.11 -6.69
CA ASP A 88 -15.33 8.93 -7.40
C ASP A 88 -15.81 7.48 -7.43
N GLU A 89 -14.90 6.53 -7.68
CA GLU A 89 -15.21 5.10 -7.74
C GLU A 89 -15.58 4.53 -6.37
N ASP A 90 -14.79 4.84 -5.34
CA ASP A 90 -14.93 4.22 -4.02
C ASP A 90 -15.84 5.02 -3.05
N ARG A 91 -16.26 6.22 -3.43
CA ARG A 91 -17.22 7.05 -2.69
C ARG A 91 -16.87 7.22 -1.19
N HIS A 92 -15.62 7.56 -0.90
CA HIS A 92 -15.07 7.93 0.42
C HIS A 92 -15.68 9.16 1.12
N ASP A 93 -16.47 9.04 2.20
CA ASP A 93 -17.16 10.21 2.80
C ASP A 93 -16.28 11.44 3.12
N ARG A 94 -14.96 11.28 3.22
CA ARG A 94 -13.95 12.31 3.47
C ARG A 94 -12.83 12.31 2.44
N CYS A 95 -12.15 13.44 2.31
CA CYS A 95 -10.86 13.49 1.60
C CYS A 95 -9.81 12.67 2.37
N PHE A 96 -9.09 11.81 1.65
CA PHE A 96 -8.00 10.98 2.17
C PHE A 96 -6.61 11.58 1.89
N VAL A 97 -6.54 12.84 1.42
CA VAL A 97 -5.28 13.58 1.47
C VAL A 97 -4.93 13.86 2.93
N ARG A 98 -3.70 13.54 3.32
CA ARG A 98 -3.23 13.70 4.71
C ARG A 98 -3.43 15.15 5.18
N ALA A 99 -3.88 15.32 6.42
CA ALA A 99 -4.26 16.60 7.03
C ALA A 99 -5.50 17.31 6.45
N CYS A 100 -6.10 16.82 5.36
CA CYS A 100 -7.37 17.35 4.87
C CYS A 100 -8.53 16.94 5.79
N ARG A 101 -9.36 17.91 6.18
CA ARG A 101 -10.54 17.72 7.03
C ARG A 101 -11.86 17.76 6.26
N SER A 102 -11.81 17.91 4.93
CA SER A 102 -13.01 17.99 4.10
C SER A 102 -13.80 16.69 4.10
N ILE A 103 -15.13 16.86 4.19
CA ILE A 103 -16.11 15.78 4.22
C ILE A 103 -17.03 15.98 3.02
N TYR A 104 -16.82 15.21 1.95
CA TYR A 104 -17.54 15.38 0.69
C TYR A 104 -19.05 15.27 0.87
N ARG A 105 -19.52 14.42 1.79
CA ARG A 105 -20.94 14.28 2.13
C ARG A 105 -21.57 15.59 2.63
N LEU A 106 -20.83 16.43 3.34
CA LEU A 106 -21.33 17.70 3.89
C LEU A 106 -21.15 18.87 2.91
N GLU A 107 -20.25 18.73 1.93
CA GLU A 107 -19.85 19.79 0.99
C GLU A 107 -20.63 19.78 -0.35
N GLY A 108 -21.67 18.94 -0.46
CA GLY A 108 -22.49 18.84 -1.68
C GLY A 108 -22.64 17.41 -2.23
N GLY A 109 -22.09 16.42 -1.52
CA GLY A 109 -22.18 15.00 -1.84
C GLY A 109 -21.13 14.53 -2.85
N TRP A 110 -21.33 13.32 -3.37
CA TRP A 110 -20.50 12.65 -4.39
C TRP A 110 -20.57 13.27 -5.79
N LYS A 111 -20.89 14.55 -5.90
CA LYS A 111 -20.88 15.21 -7.20
C LYS A 111 -19.42 15.31 -7.65
N GLY A 112 -19.11 14.69 -8.79
CA GLY A 112 -17.76 14.70 -9.35
C GLY A 112 -17.15 16.10 -9.42
N SER A 113 -17.95 17.14 -9.72
CA SER A 113 -17.49 18.54 -9.73
C SER A 113 -17.09 19.10 -8.35
N VAL A 114 -17.69 18.63 -7.26
CA VAL A 114 -17.35 19.03 -5.87
C VAL A 114 -16.05 18.36 -5.45
N VAL A 115 -15.95 17.05 -5.69
CA VAL A 115 -14.75 16.25 -5.39
C VAL A 115 -13.56 16.73 -6.23
N GLU A 116 -13.77 16.91 -7.54
CA GLU A 116 -12.77 17.45 -8.46
C GLU A 116 -12.37 18.87 -8.09
N GLY A 117 -13.33 19.75 -7.80
CA GLY A 117 -13.07 21.12 -7.39
C GLY A 117 -12.26 21.19 -6.09
N HIS A 118 -12.59 20.34 -5.12
CA HIS A 118 -11.84 20.22 -3.88
C HIS A 118 -10.40 19.73 -4.13
N ILE A 119 -10.23 18.61 -4.85
CA ILE A 119 -8.92 18.01 -5.09
C ILE A 119 -8.05 18.93 -5.94
N ARG A 120 -8.58 19.45 -7.05
CA ARG A 120 -7.84 20.32 -7.97
C ARG A 120 -7.60 21.71 -7.39
N GLY A 121 -8.49 22.21 -6.54
CA GLY A 121 -8.38 23.54 -5.93
C GLY A 121 -7.50 23.56 -4.67
N SER A 122 -7.64 22.55 -3.81
CA SER A 122 -7.01 22.53 -2.48
C SER A 122 -5.70 21.75 -2.44
N HIS A 123 -5.52 20.76 -3.32
CA HIS A 123 -4.35 19.86 -3.26
C HIS A 123 -3.43 19.97 -4.48
N ARG A 124 -3.86 20.62 -5.56
CA ARG A 124 -3.08 20.69 -6.81
C ARG A 124 -2.02 21.80 -6.84
N ARG A 125 -1.98 22.70 -5.84
CA ARG A 125 -1.20 23.94 -5.99
C ARG A 125 -0.42 24.51 -4.83
N GLU A 126 -0.44 23.92 -3.65
CA GLU A 126 0.45 24.40 -2.58
C GLU A 126 1.21 23.24 -2.01
N GLY A 127 2.55 23.36 -2.04
CA GLY A 127 3.49 22.49 -1.37
C GLY A 127 3.34 22.59 0.15
N ILE A 128 2.17 22.24 0.66
CA ILE A 128 1.89 22.09 2.07
C ILE A 128 2.35 20.68 2.43
N TYR A 129 3.67 20.56 2.55
CA TYR A 129 4.29 19.52 3.36
C TYR A 129 3.99 19.85 4.82
N TYR A 130 3.21 19.00 5.49
CA TYR A 130 3.30 18.83 6.95
C TYR A 130 3.70 17.39 7.23
#